data_AF-A0A0E3UIK6-F1
#
_entry.id   AF-A0A0E3UIK6-F1
#
_cell.length_a   1.000
_cell.length_b   1.000
_cell.length_c   1.000
_cell.angle_alpha   90.00
_cell.angle_beta   90.00
_cell.angle_gamma   90.00
#
_symmetry.space_group_name_H-M   'P 1'
#
loop_
_entity.id
_entity.type
_entity.pdbx_description
1 polymer ?
#
loop_
_entity_poly.entity_id
_entity_poly.type
_entity_poly.pdbx_seq_one_letter_code
_entity_poly.pdbx_strand_id
1 'polypeptide(L)'
;MHPLPRHTLVVLLLCIGLTGCRTGGKTRSTAFPEGTQPVAELIAPLQPELGRILSLQPDNRTALVEFVPQFRPSSSLAGQSLLARNLDTLAETARLVASPHQRGRILGVYVISGSPSPGDEVVIVPTAP
;
A
#
# COMPACT_ATOMS: atom_id res chain seq x y z
N MET A 1 -5.89 37.43 -42.53
CA MET A 1 -4.51 37.51 -43.05
C MET A 1 -3.59 37.05 -41.92
N HIS A 2 -2.84 35.95 -41.91
CA HIS A 2 -2.52 34.84 -42.82
C HIS A 2 -2.42 33.57 -41.95
N PRO A 3 -2.88 32.40 -42.41
CA PRO A 3 -2.55 31.10 -41.83
C PRO A 3 -1.24 30.56 -42.42
N LEU A 4 -0.64 29.53 -41.78
CA LEU A 4 0.22 28.42 -42.31
C LEU A 4 1.38 28.10 -41.32
N PRO A 5 2.01 26.90 -41.37
CA PRO A 5 1.62 25.66 -42.06
C PRO A 5 1.72 24.38 -41.20
N ARG A 6 0.87 23.40 -41.54
CA ARG A 6 1.16 21.97 -41.48
C ARG A 6 2.12 21.65 -42.63
N HIS A 7 3.23 20.95 -42.39
CA HIS A 7 3.87 20.00 -43.32
C HIS A 7 4.86 19.14 -42.50
N THR A 8 4.67 17.83 -42.39
CA THR A 8 5.01 16.81 -43.41
C THR A 8 6.52 16.69 -43.61
N LEU A 9 7.15 15.65 -43.05
CA LEU A 9 8.19 14.81 -43.65
C LEU A 9 8.79 13.94 -42.52
N VAL A 10 8.67 12.61 -42.50
CA VAL A 10 9.23 11.57 -43.40
C VAL A 10 10.43 10.89 -42.74
N VAL A 11 10.20 9.60 -42.48
CA VAL A 11 11.11 8.47 -42.76
C VAL A 11 12.48 8.50 -42.07
N LEU A 12 12.71 7.52 -41.19
CA LEU A 12 13.75 6.55 -41.49
C LEU A 12 13.45 5.17 -40.88
N LEU A 13 13.20 4.26 -41.80
CA LEU A 13 13.18 2.81 -41.66
C LEU A 13 14.64 2.33 -41.48
N LEU A 14 14.94 1.58 -40.42
CA LEU A 14 16.22 0.86 -40.27
C LEU A 14 15.92 -0.49 -39.59
N CYS A 15 15.55 -1.50 -40.38
CA CYS A 15 16.44 -2.51 -40.95
C CYS A 15 16.98 -3.52 -39.92
N ILE A 16 16.33 -4.70 -39.94
CA ILE A 16 16.95 -6.02 -40.14
C ILE A 16 17.88 -6.54 -39.02
N GLY A 17 17.41 -7.63 -38.40
CA GLY A 17 18.18 -8.87 -38.40
C GLY A 17 18.84 -9.26 -37.08
N LEU A 18 18.18 -10.12 -36.31
CA LEU A 18 18.89 -11.14 -35.52
C LEU A 18 18.14 -12.48 -35.61
N THR A 19 18.56 -13.23 -36.61
CA THR A 19 18.38 -14.65 -36.84
C THR A 19 18.96 -15.48 -35.68
N GLY A 20 18.13 -16.36 -35.13
CA GLY A 20 18.44 -17.75 -34.74
C GLY A 20 19.62 -18.06 -33.81
N CYS A 21 19.30 -18.64 -32.65
CA CYS A 21 20.08 -19.73 -32.06
C CYS A 21 19.14 -20.89 -31.73
N ARG A 22 19.20 -21.93 -32.57
CA ARG A 22 18.48 -23.19 -32.42
C ARG A 22 19.46 -24.20 -31.82
N THR A 23 19.44 -24.38 -30.51
CA THR A 23 20.26 -25.40 -29.83
C THR A 23 19.37 -26.54 -29.38
N GLY A 24 19.40 -27.63 -30.13
CA GLY A 24 18.85 -28.92 -29.71
C GLY A 24 19.83 -29.60 -28.74
N GLY A 25 19.32 -29.94 -27.56
CA GLY A 25 20.03 -30.76 -26.57
C GLY A 25 19.06 -31.80 -26.02
N LYS A 26 19.22 -33.05 -26.47
CA LYS A 26 18.48 -34.20 -25.98
C LYS A 26 19.27 -34.78 -24.80
N THR A 27 18.90 -34.41 -23.58
CA THR A 27 19.39 -35.07 -22.36
C THR A 27 18.21 -35.65 -21.60
N ARG A 28 17.99 -36.95 -21.81
CA ARG A 28 17.20 -37.80 -20.92
C ARG A 28 17.99 -37.92 -19.63
N SER A 29 17.64 -37.14 -18.61
CA SER A 29 18.16 -37.30 -17.26
C SER A 29 17.09 -37.96 -16.41
N THR A 30 17.29 -39.25 -16.15
CA THR A 30 16.64 -40.01 -15.08
C THR A 30 17.40 -39.71 -13.79
N ALA A 31 16.83 -38.91 -12.88
CA ALA A 31 17.33 -38.78 -11.51
C ALA A 31 16.35 -37.99 -10.61
N PHE A 32 15.80 -38.70 -9.62
CA PHE A 32 15.24 -38.29 -8.32
C PHE A 32 14.08 -37.26 -8.24
N PRO A 33 12.97 -37.59 -7.54
CA PRO A 33 12.03 -36.58 -7.08
C PRO A 33 12.72 -35.80 -5.96
N GLU A 34 13.36 -34.70 -6.33
CA GLU A 34 13.83 -33.70 -5.39
C GLU A 34 12.59 -33.13 -4.71
N GLY A 35 12.45 -33.43 -3.41
CA GLY A 35 11.30 -33.04 -2.62
C GLY A 35 11.07 -31.54 -2.78
N THR A 36 9.89 -31.19 -3.27
CA THR A 36 9.36 -29.83 -3.20
C THR A 36 9.47 -29.39 -1.74
N GLN A 37 10.53 -28.64 -1.42
CA GLN A 37 10.58 -27.90 -0.17
C GLN A 37 9.31 -27.05 -0.18
N PRO A 38 8.46 -27.10 0.86
CA PRO A 38 7.35 -26.17 0.93
C PRO A 38 8.00 -24.80 0.95
N VAL A 39 7.84 -24.07 -0.16
CA VAL A 39 8.05 -22.63 -0.18
C VAL A 39 7.17 -22.15 0.96
N ALA A 40 7.80 -21.70 2.05
CA ALA A 40 7.08 -21.02 3.11
C ALA A 40 6.42 -19.84 2.42
N GLU A 41 5.14 -20.02 2.08
CA GLU A 41 4.28 -18.99 1.56
C GLU A 41 4.43 -17.86 2.56
N LEU A 42 4.94 -16.72 2.11
CA LEU A 42 5.14 -15.55 2.95
C LEU A 42 3.73 -15.09 3.35
N ILE A 43 3.21 -15.64 4.46
CA ILE A 43 1.92 -15.25 5.01
C ILE A 43 2.06 -13.77 5.34
N ALA A 44 1.46 -12.91 4.51
CA ALA A 44 1.42 -11.48 4.80
C ALA A 44 0.79 -11.31 6.18
N PRO A 45 1.44 -10.61 7.13
CA PRO A 45 0.93 -10.53 8.49
C PRO A 45 -0.44 -9.84 8.52
N LEU A 46 -1.26 -10.33 9.45
CA LEU A 46 -2.58 -9.85 9.86
C LEU A 46 -2.66 -8.32 9.87
N GLN A 47 -3.51 -7.76 9.01
CA GLN A 47 -3.94 -6.35 8.93
C GLN A 47 -2.80 -5.33 8.74
N PRO A 48 -2.72 -4.63 7.60
CA PRO A 48 -1.67 -3.65 7.40
C PRO A 48 -1.77 -2.53 8.45
N GLU A 49 -0.69 -2.31 9.20
CA GLU A 49 -0.47 -1.07 9.96
C GLU A 49 -0.77 0.09 9.01
N LEU A 50 -1.78 0.89 9.36
CA LEU A 50 -2.10 2.07 8.58
C LEU A 50 -1.09 3.15 8.92
N GLY A 51 -0.75 3.34 10.20
CA GLY A 51 0.14 4.40 10.63
C GLY A 51 0.24 4.59 12.15
N ARG A 52 0.66 5.79 12.56
CA ARG A 52 0.86 6.17 13.97
C ARG A 52 0.23 7.51 14.29
N ILE A 53 -0.24 7.66 15.52
CA ILE A 53 -0.75 8.95 16.02
C ILE A 53 0.41 9.91 16.25
N LEU A 54 0.40 11.04 15.55
CA LEU A 54 1.39 12.11 15.73
C LEU A 54 1.01 13.05 16.88
N SER A 55 -0.27 13.42 16.93
CA SER A 55 -0.74 14.45 17.85
C SER A 55 -2.24 14.32 18.08
N LEU A 56 -2.67 14.79 19.24
CA LEU A 56 -4.07 14.95 19.63
C LEU A 56 -4.40 16.43 19.68
N GLN A 57 -5.58 16.82 19.21
CA GLN A 57 -6.12 18.15 19.48
C GLN A 57 -7.00 18.06 20.74
N PRO A 58 -6.63 18.74 21.84
CA PRO A 58 -7.31 18.60 23.12
C PRO A 58 -8.79 19.05 23.07
N ASP A 59 -9.12 19.94 22.15
CA ASP A 59 -10.39 20.66 22.12
C ASP A 59 -11.49 19.85 21.39
N ASN A 60 -11.09 19.02 20.42
CA ASN A 60 -12.03 18.53 19.38
C ASN A 60 -12.11 17.01 19.27
N ARG A 61 -11.50 16.24 20.18
CA ARG A 61 -11.38 14.78 20.06
C ARG A 61 -10.92 14.35 18.66
N THR A 62 -9.98 15.10 18.08
CA THR A 62 -9.37 14.77 16.79
C THR A 62 -7.90 14.41 17.00
N ALA A 63 -7.40 13.56 16.12
CA ALA A 63 -5.99 13.21 16.07
C ALA A 63 -5.47 13.30 14.64
N LEU A 64 -4.16 13.46 14.53
CA LEU A 64 -3.44 13.32 13.26
C LEU A 64 -2.70 12.00 13.26
N VAL A 65 -2.88 11.24 12.19
CA VAL A 65 -2.24 9.95 11.96
C VAL A 65 -1.32 10.06 10.77
N GLU A 66 -0.06 9.66 10.92
CA GLU A 66 0.87 9.52 9.80
C GLU A 66 0.88 8.08 9.31
N PHE A 67 0.60 7.88 8.02
CA PHE A 67 0.70 6.58 7.40
C PHE A 67 2.13 6.10 7.30
N VAL A 68 2.34 4.79 7.45
CA VAL A 68 3.64 4.17 7.13
C VAL A 68 3.98 4.31 5.64
N PRO A 69 5.27 4.37 5.24
CA PRO A 69 5.66 4.66 3.87
C PRO A 69 5.08 3.68 2.83
N GLN A 70 4.89 2.43 3.22
CA GLN A 70 4.35 1.35 2.40
C GLN A 70 2.82 1.36 2.27
N PHE A 71 2.12 2.06 3.17
CA PHE A 71 0.66 2.11 3.11
C PHE A 71 0.21 2.99 1.95
N ARG A 72 -0.60 2.40 1.08
CA ARG A 72 -1.17 3.03 -0.12
C ARG A 72 -2.66 2.68 -0.12
N PRO A 73 -3.53 3.59 0.36
CA PRO A 73 -4.96 3.31 0.35
C PRO A 73 -5.44 3.23 -1.11
N SER A 74 -6.11 2.13 -1.47
CA SER A 74 -6.68 1.91 -2.81
C SER A 74 -7.96 2.71 -3.05
N SER A 75 -8.58 3.22 -1.98
CA SER A 75 -9.80 4.02 -1.98
C SER A 75 -9.77 5.05 -0.85
N SER A 76 -10.77 5.95 -0.79
CA SER A 76 -10.89 6.90 0.32
C SER A 76 -11.07 6.16 1.66
N LEU A 77 -10.35 6.62 2.67
CA LEU A 77 -10.51 6.14 4.04
C LEU A 77 -11.65 6.85 4.79
N ALA A 78 -12.20 7.94 4.26
CA ALA A 78 -13.20 8.72 4.97
C ALA A 78 -14.38 7.86 5.45
N GLY A 79 -14.70 7.96 6.74
CA GLY A 79 -15.75 7.17 7.39
C GLY A 79 -15.35 5.75 7.79
N GLN A 80 -14.15 5.27 7.43
CA GLN A 80 -13.70 3.94 7.86
C GLN A 80 -13.39 3.91 9.36
N SER A 81 -13.77 2.79 9.98
CA SER A 81 -13.47 2.49 11.38
C SER A 81 -12.01 2.10 11.53
N LEU A 82 -11.32 2.76 12.45
CA LEU A 82 -9.94 2.47 12.80
C LEU A 82 -9.82 2.13 14.29
N LEU A 83 -8.75 1.43 14.62
CA LEU A 83 -8.40 1.06 15.98
C LEU A 83 -7.03 1.64 16.32
N ALA A 84 -6.94 2.39 17.41
CA ALA A 84 -5.67 2.77 18.00
C ALA A 84 -5.26 1.72 19.02
N ARG A 85 -3.97 1.37 19.02
CA ARG A 85 -3.39 0.40 19.95
C ARG A 85 -2.05 0.89 20.45
N ASN A 86 -1.75 0.57 21.70
CA ASN A 86 -0.43 0.82 22.25
C ASN A 86 0.58 -0.10 21.53
N LEU A 87 1.70 0.45 21.08
CA LEU A 87 2.66 -0.28 20.25
C LEU A 87 3.30 -1.48 20.97
N ASP A 88 3.57 -1.34 22.27
CA ASP A 88 4.31 -2.34 23.03
C ASP A 88 3.42 -3.48 23.53
N THR A 89 2.21 -3.13 23.96
CA THR A 89 1.24 -4.07 24.56
C THR A 89 0.20 -4.58 23.57
N LEU A 90 0.07 -3.94 22.41
CA LEU A 90 -0.97 -4.15 21.40
C LEU A 90 -2.40 -4.00 21.92
N ALA A 91 -2.56 -3.46 23.13
CA ALA A 91 -3.85 -3.22 23.76
C ALA A 91 -4.59 -2.09 23.03
N GLU A 92 -5.89 -2.26 22.82
CA GLU A 92 -6.77 -1.22 22.29
C GLU A 92 -6.76 -0.01 23.24
N THR A 93 -6.41 1.16 22.71
CA THR A 93 -6.43 2.43 23.45
C THR A 93 -7.61 3.31 23.04
N ALA A 94 -8.05 3.20 21.77
CA ALA A 94 -9.17 3.99 21.26
C ALA A 94 -9.81 3.41 20.00
N ARG A 95 -11.07 3.79 19.76
CA ARG A 95 -11.76 3.60 18.48
C ARG A 95 -11.86 4.93 17.76
N LEU A 96 -11.54 4.92 16.49
CA LEU A 96 -11.46 6.12 15.66
C LEU A 96 -12.30 5.96 14.41
N VAL A 97 -12.66 7.09 13.81
CA VAL A 97 -13.23 7.15 12.46
C VAL A 97 -12.37 8.08 11.62
N ALA A 98 -11.98 7.61 10.44
CA ALA A 98 -11.22 8.42 9.49
C ALA A 98 -12.04 9.62 9.02
N SER A 99 -11.46 10.82 9.09
CA SER A 99 -12.08 12.04 8.58
C SER A 99 -11.90 12.16 7.05
N PRO A 100 -12.59 13.10 6.38
CA PRO A 100 -12.34 13.37 4.97
C PRO A 100 -11.04 14.14 4.72
N HIS A 101 -10.34 14.59 5.77
CA HIS A 101 -9.15 15.42 5.63
C HIS A 101 -7.88 14.57 5.59
N GLN A 102 -7.33 14.42 4.39
CA GLN A 102 -6.04 13.78 4.17
C GLN A 102 -5.10 14.72 3.40
N ARG A 103 -3.86 14.85 3.87
CA ARG A 103 -2.79 15.61 3.20
C ARG A 103 -1.53 14.76 3.11
N GLY A 104 -1.25 14.24 1.92
CA GLY A 104 -0.13 13.32 1.72
C GLY A 104 -0.31 12.05 2.57
N ARG A 105 0.64 11.82 3.48
CA ARG A 105 0.62 10.70 4.44
C ARG A 105 -0.09 11.01 5.75
N ILE A 106 -0.61 12.23 5.92
CA ILE A 106 -1.29 12.63 7.15
C ILE A 106 -2.80 12.50 6.96
N LEU A 107 -3.45 11.78 7.88
CA LEU A 107 -4.89 11.61 7.96
C LEU A 107 -5.41 12.23 9.26
N GLY A 108 -6.42 13.09 9.14
CA GLY A 108 -7.22 13.48 10.30
C GLY A 108 -8.18 12.36 10.68
N VAL A 109 -8.34 12.11 11.98
CA VAL A 109 -9.28 11.12 12.51
C VAL A 109 -10.07 11.72 13.67
N TYR A 110 -11.29 11.23 13.85
CA TYR A 110 -12.14 11.53 15.00
C TYR A 110 -12.03 10.40 16.02
N VAL A 111 -11.82 10.75 17.29
CA VAL A 111 -11.82 9.80 18.41
C VAL A 111 -13.26 9.57 18.85
N ILE A 112 -13.77 8.35 18.63
CA ILE A 112 -15.13 7.96 18.98
C ILE A 112 -15.19 7.52 20.45
N SER A 113 -14.19 6.76 20.89
CA SER A 113 -14.07 6.30 22.28
C SER A 113 -12.61 6.03 22.65
N GLY A 114 -12.34 6.00 23.96
CA GLY A 114 -11.01 5.76 24.51
C GLY A 114 -10.16 7.02 24.60
N SER A 115 -8.88 6.81 24.91
CA SER A 115 -7.88 7.86 25.14
C SER A 115 -6.58 7.47 24.44
N PRO A 116 -6.50 7.67 23.12
CA PRO A 116 -5.29 7.36 22.38
C PRO A 116 -4.14 8.27 22.81
N SER A 117 -2.90 7.84 22.60
CA SER A 117 -1.69 8.63 22.86
C SER A 117 -0.85 8.82 21.60
N PRO A 118 -0.07 9.92 21.49
CA PRO A 118 0.94 10.03 20.46
C PRO A 118 1.89 8.82 20.50
N GLY A 119 2.19 8.25 19.34
CA GLY A 119 2.99 7.03 19.20
C GLY A 119 2.16 5.73 19.13
N ASP A 120 0.88 5.75 19.52
CA ASP A 120 -0.02 4.60 19.33
C ASP A 120 -0.12 4.24 17.84
N GLU A 121 -0.15 2.94 17.58
CA GLU A 121 -0.36 2.36 16.26
C GLU A 121 -1.83 2.47 15.87
N VAL A 122 -2.10 2.74 14.59
CA VAL A 122 -3.45 2.78 14.03
C VAL A 122 -3.59 1.73 12.94
N VAL A 123 -4.65 0.93 13.04
CA VAL A 123 -5.02 -0.09 12.04
C VAL A 123 -6.43 0.13 11.52
N ILE A 124 -6.72 -0.43 10.34
CA ILE A 124 -8.08 -0.47 9.79
C ILE A 124 -8.84 -1.64 10.44
N VAL A 125 -10.07 -1.39 10.88
CA VAL A 125 -10.99 -2.45 11.30
C VAL A 125 -11.79 -2.91 10.08
N PRO A 126 -11.64 -4.17 9.63
CA PRO A 126 -12.47 -4.70 8.55
C PRO A 126 -13.94 -4.64 8.98
N THR A 127 -14.77 -4.00 8.18
CA THR A 127 -16.21 -4.11 8.37
C THR A 127 -16.62 -5.52 7.92
N ALA A 128 -17.30 -6.27 8.79
CA ALA A 128 -17.84 -7.57 8.39
C ALA A 128 -18.80 -7.36 7.20
N PRO A 129 -18.76 -8.23 6.18
CA PRO A 129 -19.62 -8.13 5.00
C PRO A 129 -21.10 -8.33 5.34
#